data_AF-A0A950TAD6-F1
#
_entry.id   AF-A0A950TAD6-F1
#
_cell.length_a   1.000
_cell.length_b   1.000
_cell.length_c   1.000
_cell.angle_alpha   90.00
_cell.angle_beta   90.00
_cell.angle_gamma   90.00
#
_symmetry.space_group_name_H-M   'P 1'
#
loop_
_entity.id
_entity.type
_entity.pdbx_description
1 polymer ?
#
loop_
_entity_poly.entity_id
_entity_poly.type
_entity_poly.pdbx_seq_one_letter_code
_entity_poly.pdbx_strand_id
1 'polypeptide(L)'
;MVADTDARAVELEATFLPPHQRFLLDGPVPGPSAGGPKKIADATESQLADATPFGMGRMLFAGSPETVVQRLRVFQSLTGVGVIDLVFSSAQIAAADEQRSIELFGQEVLPRIRSFNAA
;
A
#
# COMPACT_ATOMS: atom_id res chain seq x y z
N MET A 1 5.74 3.84 -0.04
CA MET A 1 6.91 4.47 0.57
C MET A 1 6.97 4.17 2.05
N VAL A 2 8.05 3.55 2.52
CA VAL A 2 8.27 3.26 3.94
C VAL A 2 8.85 4.50 4.62
N ALA A 3 8.29 4.90 5.76
CA ALA A 3 8.80 5.99 6.59
C ALA A 3 8.86 5.55 8.06
N ASP A 4 9.51 6.33 8.93
CA ASP A 4 9.62 5.97 10.35
C ASP A 4 8.26 5.89 11.07
N THR A 5 7.24 6.59 10.57
CA THR A 5 5.87 6.56 11.10
C THR A 5 4.84 6.60 9.97
N ASP A 6 3.60 6.16 10.26
CA ASP A 6 2.49 6.25 9.30
C ASP A 6 2.15 7.71 8.94
N ALA A 7 2.20 8.62 9.92
CA ALA A 7 1.96 10.05 9.67
C ALA A 7 2.97 10.62 8.67
N ARG A 8 4.26 10.30 8.84
CA ARG A 8 5.31 10.73 7.91
C ARG A 8 5.14 10.11 6.52
N ALA A 9 4.69 8.85 6.45
CA ALA A 9 4.39 8.23 5.18
C ALA A 9 3.27 8.98 4.43
N VAL A 10 2.18 9.37 5.11
CA VAL A 10 1.06 10.12 4.51
C VAL A 10 1.52 11.46 3.91
N GLU A 11 2.36 12.21 4.63
CA GLU A 11 2.93 13.47 4.11
C GLU A 11 3.71 13.26 2.81
N LEU A 12 4.47 12.18 2.77
CA LEU A 12 5.30 11.85 1.62
C LEU A 12 4.49 11.26 0.47
N GLU A 13 3.41 10.50 0.73
CA GLU A 13 2.47 10.03 -0.30
C GLU A 13 1.87 11.21 -1.07
N ALA A 14 1.49 12.28 -0.36
CA ALA A 14 0.96 13.49 -0.99
C ALA A 14 1.97 14.14 -1.95
N THR A 15 3.26 13.92 -1.73
CA THR A 15 4.34 14.47 -2.56
C THR A 15 4.85 13.46 -3.59
N PHE A 16 4.57 12.17 -3.42
CA PHE A 16 5.11 11.10 -4.26
C PHE A 16 4.67 11.21 -5.72
N LEU A 17 3.39 11.54 -5.96
CA LEU A 17 2.88 11.76 -7.32
C LEU A 17 2.69 13.26 -7.63
N PRO A 18 3.04 13.70 -8.86
CA PRO A 18 2.68 15.01 -9.37
C PRO A 18 1.19 15.32 -9.15
N PRO A 19 0.79 16.57 -8.89
CA PRO A 19 -0.60 16.92 -8.59
C PRO A 19 -1.62 16.36 -9.60
N HIS A 20 -1.27 16.35 -10.88
CA HIS A 20 -2.13 15.85 -11.97
C HIS A 20 -2.22 14.31 -12.05
N GLN A 21 -1.40 13.58 -11.29
CA GLN A 21 -1.38 12.10 -11.22
C GLN A 21 -1.89 11.57 -9.86
N ARG A 22 -2.15 12.45 -8.88
CA ARG A 22 -2.61 12.03 -7.54
C ARG A 22 -3.92 11.27 -7.55
N PHE A 23 -4.77 11.47 -8.56
CA PHE A 23 -6.01 10.70 -8.74
C PHE A 23 -5.76 9.18 -8.88
N LEU A 24 -4.56 8.76 -9.27
CA LEU A 24 -4.18 7.34 -9.30
C LEU A 24 -4.11 6.74 -7.89
N LEU A 25 -3.93 7.59 -6.87
CA LEU A 25 -4.05 7.21 -5.48
C LEU A 25 -5.51 7.16 -5.03
N ASP A 26 -6.49 7.65 -5.76
CA ASP A 26 -7.89 7.57 -5.28
C ASP A 26 -8.58 6.27 -5.71
N GLY A 27 -7.90 5.43 -6.49
CA GLY A 27 -8.48 4.23 -7.07
C GLY A 27 -9.39 4.52 -8.27
N PRO A 28 -9.86 3.50 -9.03
CA PRO A 28 -10.96 3.72 -9.94
C PRO A 28 -12.16 4.23 -9.16
N VAL A 29 -12.68 5.38 -9.61
CA VAL A 29 -14.01 5.85 -9.24
C VAL A 29 -14.99 4.70 -9.50
N PRO A 30 -15.83 4.29 -8.55
CA PRO A 30 -16.86 3.31 -8.82
C PRO A 30 -17.72 3.84 -9.98
N GLY A 31 -17.57 3.24 -11.16
CA GLY A 31 -18.49 3.47 -12.25
C GLY A 31 -19.90 3.03 -11.82
N PRO A 32 -20.97 3.55 -12.45
CA PRO A 32 -22.31 3.05 -12.18
C PRO A 32 -22.30 1.52 -12.35
N SER A 33 -22.59 0.81 -11.26
CA SER A 33 -22.55 -0.64 -11.17
C SER A 33 -23.36 -1.27 -12.30
N ALA A 34 -22.67 -1.78 -13.32
CA ALA A 34 -23.28 -2.61 -14.35
C ALA A 34 -23.36 -4.05 -13.81
N GLY A 35 -24.40 -4.30 -13.01
CA GLY A 35 -25.12 -5.58 -12.91
C GLY A 35 -24.37 -6.85 -12.51
N GLY A 36 -24.62 -7.31 -11.28
CA GLY A 36 -24.55 -8.74 -10.92
C GLY A 36 -24.25 -9.00 -9.44
N PRO A 37 -25.07 -9.76 -8.70
CA PRO A 37 -24.81 -10.01 -7.28
C PRO A 37 -23.79 -11.14 -7.12
N LYS A 38 -22.59 -10.82 -6.62
CA LYS A 38 -21.77 -11.80 -5.89
C LYS A 38 -21.78 -11.44 -4.41
N LYS A 39 -22.35 -12.37 -3.64
CA LYS A 39 -22.63 -12.33 -2.22
C LYS A 39 -21.30 -12.19 -1.43
N ILE A 40 -20.94 -10.99 -1.04
CA ILE A 40 -20.06 -10.76 0.11
C ILE A 40 -20.97 -10.81 1.34
N ALA A 41 -21.01 -11.96 2.01
CA ALA A 41 -21.76 -12.09 3.25
C ALA A 41 -21.03 -11.35 4.37
N ASP A 42 -21.75 -10.41 4.99
CA ASP A 42 -21.59 -9.90 6.36
C ASP A 42 -20.25 -9.28 6.77
N ALA A 43 -19.74 -8.33 5.98
CA ALA A 43 -18.88 -7.29 6.53
C ALA A 43 -19.70 -5.99 6.60
N THR A 44 -20.01 -5.54 7.81
CA THR A 44 -20.71 -4.29 8.08
C THR A 44 -19.92 -3.14 7.47
N GLU A 45 -20.61 -2.21 6.80
CA GLU A 45 -20.06 -1.07 6.05
C GLU A 45 -19.01 -0.25 6.84
N SER A 46 -19.13 -0.22 8.17
CA SER A 46 -18.18 0.42 9.09
C SER A 46 -16.85 -0.33 9.24
N GLN A 47 -16.86 -1.68 9.21
CA GLN A 47 -15.63 -2.49 9.25
C GLN A 47 -14.87 -2.46 7.92
N LEU A 48 -15.56 -2.18 6.81
CA LEU A 48 -14.97 -1.98 5.48
C LEU A 48 -14.30 -0.61 5.31
N ALA A 49 -14.62 0.37 6.17
CA ALA A 49 -13.96 1.67 6.17
C ALA A 49 -12.62 1.63 6.94
N ASP A 50 -12.57 0.90 8.07
CA ASP A 50 -11.36 0.68 8.87
C ASP A 50 -10.47 -0.43 8.32
N ALA A 51 -11.05 -1.45 7.66
CA ALA A 51 -10.30 -2.34 6.81
C ALA A 51 -10.06 -1.62 5.49
N THR A 52 -9.01 -0.82 5.38
CA THR A 52 -8.49 -0.42 4.06
C THR A 52 -7.51 -1.49 3.61
N PRO A 53 -7.81 -2.38 2.64
CA PRO A 53 -6.80 -3.30 2.16
C PRO A 53 -6.76 -3.17 0.63
N PHE A 54 -6.09 -2.15 0.11
CA PHE A 54 -5.90 -2.00 -1.35
C PHE A 54 -7.21 -1.90 -2.16
N GLY A 55 -8.26 -1.35 -1.54
CA GLY A 55 -9.58 -1.23 -2.16
C GLY A 55 -9.51 -0.35 -3.40
N MET A 56 -9.78 -0.97 -4.57
CA MET A 56 -9.90 -0.32 -5.88
C MET A 56 -8.63 0.49 -6.22
N GLY A 57 -7.68 -0.06 -6.97
CA GLY A 57 -6.67 0.72 -7.72
C GLY A 57 -5.56 1.47 -6.96
N ARG A 58 -5.59 1.55 -5.63
CA ARG A 58 -4.41 2.00 -4.85
C ARG A 58 -3.35 0.89 -4.76
N MET A 59 -2.34 0.93 -5.63
CA MET A 59 -1.15 0.05 -5.55
C MET A 59 0.00 0.70 -4.78
N LEU A 60 -0.30 1.36 -3.65
CA LEU A 60 0.71 2.06 -2.86
C LEU A 60 0.93 1.40 -1.49
N PHE A 61 2.08 0.77 -1.32
CA PHE A 61 2.54 0.23 -0.04
C PHE A 61 3.31 1.30 0.73
N ALA A 62 2.61 2.07 1.55
CA ALA A 62 3.18 3.18 2.30
C ALA A 62 2.74 3.19 3.76
N GLY A 63 3.65 3.59 4.64
CA GLY A 63 3.45 3.54 6.10
C GLY A 63 4.77 3.32 6.86
N SER A 64 4.63 3.05 8.15
CA SER A 64 5.69 2.51 8.99
C SER A 64 6.14 1.12 8.50
N PRO A 65 7.31 0.62 8.91
CA PRO A 65 7.75 -0.73 8.55
C PRO A 65 6.74 -1.81 8.96
N GLU A 66 6.12 -1.68 10.13
CA GLU A 66 5.08 -2.60 10.61
C GLU A 66 3.84 -2.58 9.71
N THR A 67 3.32 -1.38 9.43
CA THR A 67 2.17 -1.18 8.57
C THR A 67 2.41 -1.76 7.16
N VAL A 68 3.59 -1.51 6.59
CA VAL A 68 3.95 -2.02 5.26
C VAL A 68 4.03 -3.55 5.24
N VAL A 69 4.60 -4.17 6.28
CA VAL A 69 4.65 -5.64 6.42
C VAL A 69 3.25 -6.23 6.50
N GLN A 70 2.37 -5.66 7.33
CA GLN A 70 0.99 -6.12 7.46
C GLN A 70 0.24 -6.00 6.13
N ARG A 71 0.40 -4.87 5.44
CA ARG A 71 -0.18 -4.61 4.13
C ARG A 71 0.33 -5.61 3.08
N LEU A 72 1.63 -5.87 3.01
CA LEU A 72 2.21 -6.88 2.11
C LEU A 72 1.70 -8.30 2.40
N ARG A 73 1.55 -8.66 3.68
CA ARG A 73 0.99 -9.96 4.09
C ARG A 73 -0.45 -10.12 3.61
N VAL A 74 -1.29 -9.12 3.84
CA VAL A 74 -2.69 -9.13 3.37
C VAL A 74 -2.73 -9.24 1.85
N PHE A 75 -1.94 -8.43 1.14
CA PHE A 75 -1.86 -8.46 -0.31
C PHE A 75 -1.46 -9.83 -0.86
N GLN A 76 -0.40 -10.43 -0.30
CA GLN A 76 0.04 -11.77 -0.69
C GLN A 76 -1.03 -12.82 -0.40
N SER A 77 -1.71 -12.77 0.75
CA SER A 77 -2.77 -13.73 1.10
C SER A 77 -3.99 -13.67 0.17
N LEU A 78 -4.31 -12.48 -0.34
CA LEU A 78 -5.45 -12.26 -1.24
C LEU A 78 -5.13 -12.60 -2.70
N THR A 79 -3.88 -12.39 -3.13
CA THR A 79 -3.50 -12.48 -4.56
C THR A 79 -2.65 -13.70 -4.91
N GLY A 80 -1.93 -14.27 -3.93
CA GLY A 80 -0.94 -15.33 -4.15
C GLY A 80 0.33 -14.86 -4.89
N VAL A 81 0.53 -13.55 -5.06
CA VAL A 81 1.68 -13.00 -5.79
C VAL A 81 2.99 -13.30 -5.05
N GLY A 82 3.97 -13.86 -5.77
CA GLY A 82 5.30 -14.18 -5.24
C GLY A 82 6.39 -13.14 -5.53
N VAL A 83 6.15 -12.19 -6.44
CA VAL A 83 7.11 -11.15 -6.83
C VAL A 83 6.40 -9.81 -6.94
N ILE A 84 6.93 -8.79 -6.27
CA ILE A 84 6.40 -7.42 -6.30
C ILE A 84 7.56 -6.49 -6.67
N ASP A 85 7.34 -5.63 -7.66
CA ASP A 85 8.25 -4.54 -7.99
C ASP A 85 7.79 -3.27 -7.26
N LEU A 86 8.70 -2.56 -6.61
CA LEU A 86 8.41 -1.43 -5.74
C LEU A 86 9.22 -0.21 -6.18
N VAL A 87 8.50 0.89 -6.40
CA VAL A 87 9.11 2.19 -6.71
C VAL A 87 9.23 2.99 -5.41
N PHE A 88 10.47 3.33 -5.04
CA PHE A 88 10.78 4.15 -3.86
C PHE A 88 11.01 5.62 -4.18
N SER A 89 11.31 5.92 -5.45
CA SER A 89 11.70 7.24 -5.90
C SER A 89 10.61 7.92 -6.70
N SER A 90 10.59 9.24 -6.61
CA SER A 90 9.85 10.10 -7.53
C SER A 90 10.59 11.42 -7.66
N ALA A 91 10.37 12.15 -8.76
CA ALA A 91 11.02 13.45 -9.00
C ALA A 91 10.74 14.50 -7.90
N GLN A 92 9.73 14.27 -7.05
CA GLN A 92 9.31 15.19 -6.00
C GLN A 92 9.74 14.73 -4.59
N ILE A 93 10.23 13.50 -4.44
CA ILE A 93 10.75 12.99 -3.17
C ILE A 93 12.20 13.45 -2.99
N ALA A 94 12.53 13.94 -1.79
CA ALA A 94 13.90 14.29 -1.46
C ALA A 94 14.78 13.04 -1.38
N ALA A 95 16.02 13.12 -1.88
CA ALA A 95 16.94 11.98 -1.92
C ALA A 95 17.17 11.36 -0.52
N ALA A 96 17.16 12.17 0.54
CA ALA A 96 17.29 11.68 1.91
C ALA A 96 16.08 10.83 2.35
N ASP A 97 14.86 11.22 1.99
CA ASP A 97 13.65 10.46 2.29
C ASP A 97 13.62 9.15 1.46
N GLU A 98 14.06 9.19 0.19
CA GLU A 98 14.20 8.00 -0.65
C GLU A 98 15.19 7.00 -0.04
N GLN A 99 16.40 7.46 0.29
CA GLN A 99 17.43 6.63 0.88
C GLN A 99 16.95 6.03 2.21
N ARG A 100 16.33 6.84 3.07
CA ARG A 100 15.76 6.37 4.34
C ARG A 100 14.68 5.31 4.12
N SER A 101 13.84 5.48 3.10
CA SER A 101 12.81 4.50 2.75
C SER A 101 13.41 3.15 2.33
N ILE A 102 14.46 3.17 1.52
CA ILE A 102 15.19 1.98 1.08
C ILE A 102 15.86 1.28 2.29
N GLU A 103 16.49 2.05 3.18
CA GLU A 103 17.12 1.53 4.40
C GLU A 103 16.11 0.84 5.31
N LEU A 104 15.00 1.51 5.63
CA LEU A 104 13.92 0.94 6.46
C LEU A 104 13.32 -0.31 5.79
N PHE A 105 13.10 -0.27 4.48
CA PHE A 105 12.60 -1.43 3.77
C PHE A 105 13.58 -2.62 3.85
N GLY A 106 14.86 -2.39 3.59
CA GLY A 106 15.89 -3.43 3.60
C GLY A 106 16.16 -4.00 4.99
N GLN A 107 16.17 -3.17 6.03
CA GLN A 107 16.51 -3.56 7.40
C GLN A 107 15.32 -4.10 8.19
N GLU A 108 14.12 -3.53 7.99
CA GLU A 108 12.96 -3.85 8.81
C GLU A 108 11.88 -4.65 8.09
N VAL A 109 11.57 -4.29 6.84
CA VAL A 109 10.46 -4.93 6.11
C VAL A 109 10.91 -6.25 5.49
N LEU A 110 12.00 -6.22 4.72
CA LEU A 110 12.47 -7.35 3.92
C LEU A 110 12.74 -8.63 4.73
N PRO A 111 13.36 -8.58 5.94
CA PRO A 111 13.53 -9.79 6.75
C PRO A 111 12.20 -10.38 7.24
N ARG A 112 11.22 -9.54 7.56
CA ARG A 112 9.90 -9.96 8.09
C ARG A 112 9.04 -10.63 7.01
N ILE A 113 9.10 -10.13 5.77
CA ILE A 113 8.32 -10.70 4.65
C ILE A 113 8.92 -11.98 4.08
N ARG A 114 10.24 -12.20 4.19
CA ARG A 114 10.89 -13.46 3.78
C ARG A 114 10.34 -14.67 4.53
N SER A 115 9.91 -14.47 5.77
CA SER A 115 9.29 -15.50 6.60
C SER A 115 7.87 -15.89 6.18
N PHE A 116 7.24 -15.17 5.24
CA PHE A 116 5.87 -15.46 4.82
C PHE A 116 5.72 -16.80 4.09
N ASN A 117 6.76 -17.25 3.40
CA ASN A 117 6.76 -18.48 2.60
C ASN A 117 7.49 -19.64 3.29
N ALA A 118 7.92 -19.48 4.54
CA ALA A 118 8.69 -20.48 5.28
C ALA A 118 7.79 -21.50 6.04
N ALA A 119 6.57 -21.74 5.56
CA ALA A 119 5.61 -22.68 6.14
C ALA A 119 5.41 -23.91 5.25
#